data_AF-A0A4Y9Y9A0-F1
#
_entry.id   AF-A0A4Y9Y9A0-F1
#
_cell.length_a   1.000
_cell.length_b   1.000
_cell.length_c   1.000
_cell.angle_alpha   90.00
_cell.angle_beta   90.00
_cell.angle_gamma   90.00
#
_symmetry.space_group_name_H-M   'P 1'
#
loop_
_entity.id
_entity.type
_entity.pdbx_description
1 polymer ?
#
loop_
_entity_poly.entity_id
_entity_poly.type
_entity_poly.pdbx_seq_one_letter_code
_entity_poly.pdbx_strand_id
1 'polypeptide(L)'
;MHAASDLDLNFSPSSRDAMLFTTRNGGRELAFCRVHLRQPQAPFSMLGHAGPRILHKSTRPGQAIVGQGRRGFFREAIQGASDGFLDLAQALPIPPSLPPYSTTIILLTVVTRLALTVPFSIWAKKRQWRAEELVAPVVIAEQPKVQERILNEMRHERMRGSKDELRQQFTKRVQKAVASLHLHLHPATVTAELLSKHHCNPIATMLIPPVTQLPVFAGTSIMLSNISQPPTVFDSESFLTLTSLSHADPTATLPIVLGLITLANVESSRWFMSSAGLAREQQEEKRVTAKRAQGHLVIEPKKIVQFGLRTLSVGRILIGAVVPGGVVLYWVSSATFGLFQTWVFDWWERRRARLRLAQLDGATLTKAAPVVPSKPTKKKKKAAS
;
A
#
# COMPACT_ATOMS: atom_id res chain seq x y z
N MET A 1 -57.47 -13.95 25.59
CA MET A 1 -56.83 -13.17 26.67
C MET A 1 -55.46 -13.80 26.91
N HIS A 2 -54.29 -13.23 26.65
CA HIS A 2 -53.86 -11.85 26.41
C HIS A 2 -52.61 -11.83 25.50
N ALA A 3 -52.59 -10.86 24.57
CA ALA A 3 -51.43 -10.15 24.00
C ALA A 3 -50.26 -10.94 23.36
N ALA A 4 -50.43 -11.33 22.10
CA ALA A 4 -49.32 -11.33 21.14
C ALA A 4 -49.09 -9.87 20.70
N SER A 5 -47.93 -9.30 21.06
CA SER A 5 -47.57 -7.94 20.65
C SER A 5 -46.83 -8.01 19.32
N ASP A 6 -47.45 -7.46 18.28
CA ASP A 6 -46.83 -7.12 17.01
C ASP A 6 -45.64 -6.18 17.26
N LEU A 7 -44.45 -6.68 16.94
CA LEU A 7 -43.19 -5.93 16.99
C LEU A 7 -42.88 -5.48 15.56
N ASP A 8 -43.56 -4.43 15.12
CA ASP A 8 -43.27 -3.71 13.89
C ASP A 8 -41.90 -3.02 14.01
N LEU A 9 -40.84 -3.73 13.59
CA LEU A 9 -39.54 -3.14 13.32
C LEU A 9 -39.60 -2.41 11.97
N ASN A 10 -40.24 -1.24 11.97
CA ASN A 10 -40.20 -0.28 10.88
C ASN A 10 -38.76 0.28 10.77
N PHE A 11 -37.94 -0.35 9.93
CA PHE A 11 -36.69 0.24 9.47
C PHE A 11 -37.02 1.27 8.39
N SER A 12 -37.09 2.55 8.77
CA SER A 12 -37.17 3.66 7.82
C SER A 12 -35.85 3.78 7.04
N PRO A 13 -35.84 3.68 5.70
CA PRO A 13 -34.70 4.01 4.87
C PRO A 13 -34.74 5.51 4.54
N SER A 14 -34.77 6.36 5.55
CA SER A 14 -34.77 7.81 5.33
C SER A 14 -34.30 8.56 6.57
N SER A 15 -33.02 8.95 6.55
CA SER A 15 -32.54 10.17 7.21
C SER A 15 -31.22 10.56 6.56
N ARG A 16 -31.35 11.14 5.37
CA ARG A 16 -30.60 12.37 5.05
C ARG A 16 -31.16 13.42 6.01
N ASP A 17 -30.29 13.96 6.85
CA ASP A 17 -30.40 15.19 7.66
C ASP A 17 -29.83 14.94 9.05
N ALA A 18 -28.54 15.30 9.18
CA ALA A 18 -27.86 15.36 10.46
C ALA A 18 -28.38 16.59 11.21
N MET A 19 -29.41 16.38 12.03
CA MET A 19 -29.84 17.32 13.05
C MET A 19 -28.75 17.39 14.13
N LEU A 20 -28.13 18.57 14.22
CA LEU A 20 -27.28 19.00 15.33
C LEU A 20 -28.06 18.90 16.64
N PHE A 21 -27.57 18.11 17.59
CA PHE A 21 -27.85 18.31 19.00
C PHE A 21 -26.53 18.49 19.75
N THR A 22 -26.32 19.73 20.16
CA THR A 22 -25.34 20.13 21.15
C THR A 22 -25.84 19.71 22.52
N THR A 23 -25.05 18.93 23.26
CA THR A 23 -25.21 18.83 24.71
C THR A 23 -23.91 19.20 25.39
N ARG A 24 -24.00 20.33 26.09
CA ARG A 24 -23.05 20.97 26.99
C ARG A 24 -23.14 20.28 28.36
N ASN A 25 -22.01 19.80 28.87
CA ASN A 25 -21.65 19.53 30.28
C ASN A 25 -20.53 18.49 30.25
N GLY A 26 -19.48 18.53 31.05
CA GLY A 26 -19.06 19.36 32.17
C GLY A 26 -17.82 18.66 32.72
N GLY A 27 -16.93 19.41 33.36
CA GLY A 27 -15.55 18.98 33.64
C GLY A 27 -15.41 17.66 34.40
N ARG A 28 -14.26 17.01 34.18
CA ARG A 28 -13.37 16.56 35.25
C ARG A 28 -11.99 16.21 34.68
N GLU A 29 -10.99 16.85 35.25
CA GLU A 29 -9.59 16.47 35.24
C GLU A 29 -9.44 14.98 35.55
N LEU A 30 -8.45 14.32 34.94
CA LEU A 30 -7.74 13.19 35.56
C LEU A 30 -6.33 13.06 34.95
N ALA A 31 -5.37 13.52 35.76
CA ALA A 31 -4.04 12.99 36.02
C ALA A 31 -3.25 12.33 34.87
N PHE A 32 -2.21 13.04 34.44
CA PHE A 32 -1.04 12.53 33.73
C PHE A 32 -0.32 11.47 34.57
N CYS A 33 -0.33 10.21 34.14
CA CYS A 33 0.51 9.16 34.70
C CYS A 33 1.84 9.10 33.92
N ARG A 34 2.89 9.64 34.55
CA ARG A 34 4.29 9.70 34.09
C ARG A 34 4.94 8.33 34.25
N VAL A 35 5.11 7.59 33.15
CA VAL A 35 5.85 6.32 33.17
C VAL A 35 7.34 6.61 32.99
N HIS A 36 8.08 6.46 34.08
CA HIS A 36 9.55 6.38 34.10
C HIS A 36 10.01 5.08 33.41
N LEU A 37 10.69 5.21 32.27
CA LEU A 37 11.49 4.12 31.71
C LEU A 37 12.88 4.15 32.36
N ARG A 38 13.10 3.24 33.31
CA ARG A 38 14.41 2.85 33.83
C ARG A 38 15.20 2.15 32.71
N GLN A 39 16.39 2.67 32.40
CA GLN A 39 17.43 1.93 31.71
C GLN A 39 18.06 0.89 32.65
N PRO A 40 18.41 -0.32 32.16
CA PRO A 40 19.40 -1.15 32.81
C PRO A 40 20.79 -0.84 32.23
N GLN A 41 21.68 -0.33 33.09
CA GLN A 41 23.12 -0.38 32.89
C GLN A 41 23.63 -1.78 33.28
N ALA A 42 24.48 -2.37 32.47
CA ALA A 42 25.35 -3.47 32.88
C ALA A 42 26.80 -3.14 32.47
N PRO A 43 27.78 -3.27 33.38
CA PRO A 43 29.16 -2.89 33.15
C PRO A 43 29.96 -4.00 32.46
N PHE A 44 30.85 -3.59 31.54
CA PHE A 44 31.83 -4.42 30.87
C PHE A 44 33.21 -4.17 31.51
N SER A 45 33.78 -5.18 32.18
CA SER A 45 35.18 -5.24 32.62
C SER A 45 35.78 -6.51 31.98
N MET A 46 36.74 -6.38 31.06
CA MET A 46 38.20 -6.31 31.24
C MET A 46 38.87 -7.62 31.70
N LEU A 47 39.73 -8.11 30.79
CA LEU A 47 40.94 -8.96 30.93
C LEU A 47 40.87 -10.38 31.52
N GLY A 48 41.41 -11.30 30.72
CA GLY A 48 41.93 -12.60 31.16
C GLY A 48 42.69 -13.31 30.02
N HIS A 49 44.00 -13.06 29.94
CA HIS A 49 44.96 -13.81 29.13
C HIS A 49 45.17 -15.23 29.68
N ALA A 50 45.15 -16.26 28.83
CA ALA A 50 45.88 -17.51 29.02
C ALA A 50 45.95 -18.37 27.73
N GLY A 51 47.15 -18.48 27.15
CA GLY A 51 47.84 -19.73 26.77
C GLY A 51 47.29 -20.67 25.67
N PRO A 52 48.14 -21.15 24.73
CA PRO A 52 47.75 -22.04 23.64
C PRO A 52 47.82 -23.53 24.04
N ARG A 53 46.90 -24.35 23.50
CA ARG A 53 47.07 -25.81 23.45
C ARG A 53 46.74 -26.36 22.06
N ILE A 54 47.79 -26.84 21.44
CA ILE A 54 47.83 -27.70 20.27
C ILE A 54 47.03 -28.98 20.56
N LEU A 55 46.07 -29.31 19.71
CA LEU A 55 45.56 -30.68 19.60
C LEU A 55 45.27 -31.01 18.12
N HIS A 56 46.22 -31.70 17.51
CA HIS A 56 46.03 -32.44 16.27
C HIS A 56 44.91 -33.46 16.45
N LYS A 57 43.85 -33.40 15.62
CA LYS A 57 42.86 -34.47 15.55
C LYS A 57 42.48 -34.81 14.11
N SER A 58 43.12 -35.89 13.66
CA SER A 58 42.55 -37.02 12.89
C SER A 58 41.63 -36.70 11.71
N THR A 59 42.22 -36.87 10.54
CA THR A 59 41.62 -37.01 9.21
C THR A 59 40.54 -38.09 9.19
N ARG A 60 39.29 -37.71 8.85
CA ARG A 60 38.26 -38.65 8.38
C ARG A 60 38.12 -38.48 6.86
N PRO A 61 38.37 -39.52 6.04
CA PRO A 61 38.05 -39.50 4.62
C PRO A 61 36.58 -39.89 4.45
N GLY A 62 35.76 -38.96 3.96
CA GLY A 62 34.35 -39.20 3.74
C GLY A 62 33.51 -37.93 3.87
N GLN A 63 33.84 -36.89 3.11
CA GLN A 63 32.93 -35.77 2.92
C GLN A 63 32.39 -35.79 1.50
N ALA A 64 31.07 -35.88 1.44
CA ALA A 64 30.25 -35.96 0.26
C ALA A 64 30.45 -34.73 -0.66
N ILE A 65 30.66 -35.02 -1.94
CA ILE A 65 30.64 -34.05 -3.04
C ILE A 65 29.18 -33.65 -3.28
N VAL A 66 28.62 -32.79 -2.43
CA VAL A 66 27.27 -32.23 -2.64
C VAL A 66 27.29 -30.74 -2.26
N GLY A 67 27.45 -29.85 -3.25
CA GLY A 67 27.06 -28.45 -3.08
C GLY A 67 27.88 -27.35 -3.76
N GLN A 68 28.98 -27.63 -4.46
CA GLN A 68 29.82 -26.55 -5.04
C GLN A 68 29.24 -25.90 -6.32
N GLY A 69 28.39 -26.58 -7.10
CA GLY A 69 27.94 -26.07 -8.41
C GLY A 69 27.06 -24.81 -8.39
N ARG A 70 26.21 -24.62 -7.37
CA ARG A 70 25.26 -23.49 -7.35
C ARG A 70 25.88 -22.14 -7.00
N ARG A 71 27.00 -22.12 -6.26
CA ARG A 71 27.69 -20.86 -5.89
C ARG A 71 28.51 -20.28 -7.03
N GLY A 72 28.97 -21.13 -7.98
CA GLY A 72 29.69 -20.70 -9.17
C GLY A 72 28.80 -19.85 -10.09
N PHE A 73 27.65 -20.39 -10.49
CA PHE A 73 26.75 -19.72 -11.45
C PHE A 73 26.33 -18.30 -11.02
N PHE A 74 25.95 -18.11 -9.75
CA PHE A 74 25.53 -16.80 -9.27
C PHE A 74 26.69 -15.80 -9.24
N ARG A 75 27.90 -16.25 -8.87
CA ARG A 75 29.09 -15.41 -8.85
C ARG A 75 29.53 -15.03 -10.27
N GLU A 76 29.49 -15.98 -11.20
CA GLU A 76 29.79 -15.74 -12.62
C GLU A 76 28.77 -14.76 -13.25
N ALA A 77 27.48 -14.92 -12.94
CA ALA A 77 26.45 -14.00 -13.42
C ALA A 77 26.64 -12.57 -12.85
N ILE A 78 27.00 -12.45 -11.57
CA ILE A 78 27.32 -11.14 -10.97
C ILE A 78 28.56 -10.55 -11.61
N GLN A 79 29.63 -11.33 -11.78
CA GLN A 79 30.87 -10.84 -12.37
C GLN A 79 30.64 -10.36 -13.81
N GLY A 80 29.94 -11.15 -14.64
CA GLY A 80 29.61 -10.75 -16.00
C GLY A 80 28.71 -9.50 -16.05
N ALA A 81 27.78 -9.35 -15.10
CA ALA A 81 26.97 -8.13 -14.98
C ALA A 81 27.82 -6.92 -14.54
N SER A 82 28.77 -7.13 -13.63
CA SER A 82 29.71 -6.11 -13.16
C SER A 82 30.61 -5.61 -14.30
N ASP A 83 31.25 -6.53 -15.03
CA ASP A 83 32.13 -6.21 -16.15
C ASP A 83 31.33 -5.51 -17.28
N GLY A 84 30.16 -6.06 -17.62
CA GLY A 84 29.27 -5.44 -18.61
C GLY A 84 28.76 -4.05 -18.20
N PHE A 85 28.55 -3.80 -16.91
CA PHE A 85 28.24 -2.47 -16.40
C PHE A 85 29.41 -1.48 -16.59
N LEU A 86 30.63 -1.91 -16.27
CA LEU A 86 31.83 -1.08 -16.42
C LEU A 86 32.13 -0.75 -17.88
N ASP A 87 31.94 -1.72 -18.78
CA ASP A 87 32.06 -1.53 -20.23
C ASP A 87 30.99 -0.57 -20.74
N LEU A 88 29.74 -0.75 -20.32
CA LEU A 88 28.64 0.15 -20.69
C LEU A 88 28.91 1.58 -20.23
N ALA A 89 29.43 1.76 -19.00
CA ALA A 89 29.72 3.10 -18.46
C ALA A 89 30.78 3.85 -19.29
N GLN A 90 31.73 3.13 -19.88
CA GLN A 90 32.76 3.70 -20.75
C GLN A 90 32.29 3.88 -22.20
N ALA A 91 31.42 2.98 -22.69
CA ALA A 91 30.91 3.00 -24.05
C ALA A 91 29.82 4.07 -24.27
N LEU A 92 29.11 4.48 -23.22
CA LEU A 92 28.09 5.51 -23.32
C LEU A 92 28.74 6.87 -23.66
N PRO A 93 28.21 7.62 -24.66
CA PRO A 93 28.71 8.94 -25.03
C PRO A 93 28.26 10.00 -24.00
N ILE A 94 28.79 9.89 -22.78
CA ILE A 94 28.51 10.80 -21.67
C ILE A 94 29.39 12.05 -21.86
N PRO A 95 28.83 13.26 -21.75
CA PRO A 95 29.64 14.48 -21.82
C PRO A 95 30.69 14.48 -20.71
N PRO A 96 31.91 14.99 -20.95
CA PRO A 96 33.02 14.93 -19.99
C PRO A 96 32.76 15.73 -18.71
N SER A 97 31.74 16.59 -18.70
CA SER A 97 31.29 17.31 -17.50
C SER A 97 30.53 16.42 -16.51
N LEU A 98 30.05 15.25 -16.95
CA LEU A 98 29.28 14.33 -16.12
C LEU A 98 30.12 13.11 -15.74
N PRO A 99 30.07 12.70 -14.47
CA PRO A 99 30.83 11.56 -14.00
C PRO A 99 30.20 10.25 -14.56
N PRO A 100 30.98 9.41 -15.28
CA PRO A 100 30.45 8.34 -16.13
C PRO A 100 29.77 7.23 -15.34
N TYR A 101 30.33 6.78 -14.21
CA TYR A 101 29.78 5.67 -13.45
C TYR A 101 28.48 6.06 -12.74
N SER A 102 28.46 7.23 -12.08
CA SER A 102 27.26 7.77 -11.42
C SER A 102 26.12 8.00 -12.40
N THR A 103 26.42 8.59 -13.56
CA THR A 103 25.43 8.83 -14.62
C THR A 103 24.89 7.50 -15.15
N THR A 104 25.75 6.51 -15.35
CA THR A 104 25.34 5.18 -15.80
C THR A 104 24.45 4.48 -14.77
N ILE A 105 24.73 4.60 -13.47
CA ILE A 105 23.86 4.08 -12.40
C ILE A 105 22.46 4.70 -12.50
N ILE A 106 22.37 6.02 -12.64
CA ILE A 106 21.08 6.73 -12.74
C ILE A 106 20.33 6.30 -14.01
N LEU A 107 20.98 6.32 -15.17
CA LEU A 107 20.37 5.94 -16.44
C LEU A 107 19.91 4.49 -16.44
N LEU A 108 20.77 3.57 -16.02
CA LEU A 108 20.43 2.15 -15.92
C LEU A 108 19.24 1.94 -14.98
N THR A 109 19.18 2.67 -13.87
CA THR A 109 18.03 2.64 -12.97
C THR A 109 16.75 3.05 -13.68
N VAL A 110 16.76 4.20 -14.39
CA VAL A 110 15.59 4.70 -15.11
C VAL A 110 15.15 3.72 -16.20
N VAL A 111 16.08 3.24 -17.03
CA VAL A 111 15.80 2.29 -18.12
C VAL A 111 15.22 0.99 -17.56
N THR A 112 15.85 0.42 -16.53
CA THR A 112 15.39 -0.83 -15.91
C THR A 112 14.00 -0.66 -15.29
N ARG A 113 13.74 0.48 -14.66
CA ARG A 113 12.43 0.80 -14.09
C ARG A 113 11.36 0.96 -15.18
N LEU A 114 11.67 1.65 -16.27
CA LEU A 114 10.77 1.81 -17.42
C LEU A 114 10.47 0.47 -18.11
N ALA A 115 11.49 -0.35 -18.33
CA ALA A 115 11.35 -1.63 -19.02
C ALA A 115 10.65 -2.69 -18.16
N LEU A 116 11.01 -2.79 -16.88
CA LEU A 116 10.53 -3.87 -16.02
C LEU A 116 9.40 -3.42 -15.09
N THR A 117 9.51 -2.27 -14.42
CA THR A 117 8.54 -1.90 -13.36
C THR A 117 7.27 -1.25 -13.91
N VAL A 118 7.39 -0.37 -14.90
CA VAL A 118 6.26 0.42 -15.41
C VAL A 118 5.16 -0.44 -16.04
N PRO A 119 5.45 -1.46 -16.88
CA PRO A 119 4.40 -2.30 -17.48
C PRO A 119 3.57 -3.04 -16.42
N PHE A 120 4.22 -3.61 -15.40
CA PHE A 120 3.51 -4.27 -14.29
C PHE A 120 2.71 -3.27 -13.45
N SER A 121 3.22 -2.06 -13.26
CA SER A 121 2.52 -1.02 -12.51
C SER A 121 1.26 -0.55 -13.27
N ILE A 122 1.35 -0.35 -14.59
CA ILE A 122 0.19 -0.02 -15.45
C ILE A 122 -0.81 -1.18 -15.43
N TRP A 123 -0.34 -2.43 -15.52
CA TRP A 123 -1.19 -3.62 -15.45
C TRP A 123 -1.95 -3.69 -14.11
N ALA A 124 -1.24 -3.51 -12.99
CA ALA A 124 -1.82 -3.54 -11.65
C ALA A 124 -2.86 -2.43 -11.49
N LYS A 125 -2.56 -1.21 -11.96
CA LYS A 125 -3.49 -0.08 -11.92
C LYS A 125 -4.73 -0.31 -12.79
N LYS A 126 -4.57 -0.88 -13.99
CA LYS A 126 -5.71 -1.30 -14.84
C LYS A 126 -6.60 -2.33 -14.16
N ARG A 127 -6.01 -3.24 -13.39
CA ARG A 127 -6.76 -4.25 -12.62
C ARG A 127 -7.49 -3.61 -11.43
N GLN A 128 -6.86 -2.68 -10.73
CA GLN A 128 -7.49 -1.90 -9.67
C GLN A 128 -8.70 -1.13 -10.20
N TRP A 129 -8.58 -0.44 -11.34
CA TRP A 129 -9.69 0.29 -11.96
C TRP A 129 -10.87 -0.61 -12.30
N ARG A 130 -10.64 -1.81 -12.85
CA ARG A 130 -11.72 -2.77 -13.10
C ARG A 130 -12.42 -3.21 -11.81
N ALA A 131 -11.67 -3.41 -10.73
CA ALA A 131 -12.26 -3.74 -9.43
C ALA A 131 -13.13 -2.58 -8.90
N GLU A 132 -12.64 -1.34 -8.99
CA GLU A 132 -13.38 -0.15 -8.54
C GLU A 132 -14.61 0.15 -9.41
N GLU A 133 -14.53 -0.08 -10.72
CA GLU A 133 -15.58 0.29 -11.67
C GLU A 133 -16.64 -0.79 -11.85
N LEU A 134 -16.24 -2.06 -11.86
CA LEU A 134 -17.14 -3.18 -12.16
C LEU A 134 -17.61 -3.87 -10.89
N VAL A 135 -16.70 -4.04 -9.91
CA VAL A 135 -17.00 -4.86 -8.73
C VAL A 135 -17.58 -4.00 -7.61
N ALA A 136 -16.97 -2.85 -7.30
CA ALA A 136 -17.42 -2.00 -6.20
C ALA A 136 -18.91 -1.57 -6.28
N PRO A 137 -19.46 -1.08 -7.41
CA PRO A 137 -20.87 -0.69 -7.44
C PRO A 137 -21.82 -1.88 -7.27
N VAL A 138 -21.46 -3.06 -7.79
CA VAL A 138 -22.27 -4.29 -7.61
C VAL A 138 -22.24 -4.73 -6.15
N VAL A 139 -21.07 -4.68 -5.50
CA VAL A 139 -20.97 -4.98 -4.05
C VAL A 139 -21.84 -4.03 -3.24
N ILE A 140 -21.81 -2.72 -3.55
CA ILE A 140 -22.62 -1.70 -2.86
C ILE A 140 -24.12 -1.99 -3.07
N ALA A 141 -24.53 -2.36 -4.29
CA ALA A 141 -25.93 -2.68 -4.61
C ALA A 141 -26.43 -3.97 -3.94
N GLU A 142 -25.56 -4.97 -3.75
CA GLU A 142 -25.89 -6.25 -3.11
C GLU A 142 -25.81 -6.21 -1.58
N GLN A 143 -25.07 -5.25 -1.02
CA GLN A 143 -24.93 -5.07 0.43
C GLN A 143 -26.27 -5.01 1.20
N PRO A 144 -27.30 -4.25 0.78
CA PRO A 144 -28.59 -4.24 1.48
C PRO A 144 -29.29 -5.61 1.46
N LYS A 145 -29.18 -6.38 0.37
CA LYS A 145 -29.77 -7.73 0.29
C LYS A 145 -29.11 -8.70 1.27
N VAL A 146 -27.80 -8.59 1.47
CA VAL A 146 -27.08 -9.37 2.49
C VAL A 146 -27.55 -8.98 3.89
N GLN A 147 -27.75 -7.68 4.14
CA GLN A 147 -28.30 -7.19 5.41
C GLN A 147 -29.69 -7.74 5.68
N GLU A 148 -30.58 -7.75 4.68
CA GLU A 148 -31.93 -8.32 4.79
C GLU A 148 -31.91 -9.82 5.06
N ARG A 149 -31.05 -10.59 4.37
CA ARG A 149 -30.90 -12.04 4.63
C ARG A 149 -30.50 -12.32 6.07
N ILE A 150 -29.51 -11.58 6.59
CA ILE A 150 -29.05 -11.74 7.97
C ILE A 150 -30.14 -11.30 8.97
N LEU A 151 -30.92 -10.25 8.67
CA LEU A 151 -32.07 -9.88 9.49
C LEU A 151 -33.12 -11.00 9.54
N ASN A 152 -33.42 -11.61 8.39
CA ASN A 152 -34.37 -12.71 8.31
C ASN A 152 -33.88 -13.97 9.03
N GLU A 153 -32.59 -14.30 8.93
CA GLU A 153 -31.96 -15.38 9.70
C GLU A 153 -32.08 -15.12 11.21
N MET A 154 -31.77 -13.90 11.66
CA MET A 154 -31.92 -13.52 13.08
C MET A 154 -33.37 -13.59 13.57
N ARG A 155 -34.34 -13.24 12.71
CA ARG A 155 -35.78 -13.40 13.00
C ARG A 155 -36.16 -14.87 13.11
N HIS A 156 -35.68 -15.72 12.19
CA HIS A 156 -35.98 -17.15 12.17
C HIS A 156 -35.40 -17.88 13.37
N GLU A 157 -34.18 -17.54 13.79
CA GLU A 157 -33.54 -18.06 15.00
C GLU A 157 -34.22 -17.58 16.30
N ARG A 158 -35.24 -16.71 16.21
CA ARG A 158 -35.96 -16.12 17.34
C ARG A 158 -35.01 -15.55 18.40
N MET A 159 -33.95 -14.90 17.95
CA MET A 159 -32.94 -14.32 18.83
C MET A 159 -33.59 -13.28 19.75
N ARG A 160 -33.57 -13.56 21.05
CA ARG A 160 -34.07 -12.67 22.10
C ARG A 160 -32.87 -12.03 22.81
N GLY A 161 -32.96 -10.74 23.08
CA GLY A 161 -31.91 -10.00 23.76
C GLY A 161 -32.27 -8.51 23.86
N SER A 162 -31.42 -7.76 24.55
CA SER A 162 -31.54 -6.31 24.58
C SER A 162 -31.37 -5.72 23.17
N LYS A 163 -31.99 -4.57 22.91
CA LYS A 163 -31.92 -3.87 21.60
C LYS A 163 -30.48 -3.63 21.17
N ASP A 164 -29.57 -3.36 22.12
CA ASP A 164 -28.16 -3.11 21.83
C ASP A 164 -27.38 -4.39 21.54
N GLU A 165 -27.71 -5.50 22.21
CA GLU A 165 -27.12 -6.81 21.94
C GLU A 165 -27.50 -7.32 20.55
N LEU A 166 -28.76 -7.17 20.16
CA LEU A 166 -29.25 -7.51 18.83
C LEU A 166 -28.54 -6.70 17.75
N ARG A 167 -28.34 -5.39 17.97
CA ARG A 167 -27.60 -4.53 17.04
C ARG A 167 -26.13 -4.94 16.92
N GLN A 168 -25.48 -5.27 18.05
CA GLN A 168 -24.10 -5.74 18.03
C GLN A 168 -23.97 -7.09 17.33
N GLN A 169 -24.88 -8.03 17.59
CA GLN A 169 -24.89 -9.34 16.93
C GLN A 169 -25.18 -9.23 15.45
N PHE A 170 -26.15 -8.39 15.05
CA PHE A 170 -26.41 -8.08 13.65
C PHE A 170 -25.18 -7.49 12.98
N THR A 171 -24.57 -6.46 13.57
CA THR A 171 -23.37 -5.82 13.02
C THR A 171 -22.21 -6.82 12.94
N LYS A 172 -22.02 -7.68 13.95
CA LYS A 172 -21.01 -8.74 13.94
C LYS A 172 -21.29 -9.78 12.86
N ARG A 173 -22.55 -10.19 12.64
CA ARG A 173 -22.92 -11.15 11.58
C ARG A 173 -22.79 -10.55 10.20
N VAL A 174 -23.21 -9.31 9.99
CA VAL A 174 -22.99 -8.56 8.73
C VAL A 174 -21.50 -8.39 8.48
N GLN A 175 -20.73 -7.94 9.49
CA GLN A 175 -19.29 -7.82 9.34
C GLN A 175 -18.64 -9.18 9.11
N LYS A 176 -19.06 -10.24 9.80
CA LYS A 176 -18.54 -11.59 9.55
C LYS A 176 -18.92 -12.07 8.16
N ALA A 177 -20.13 -11.82 7.65
CA ALA A 177 -20.54 -12.20 6.31
C ALA A 177 -19.84 -11.39 5.21
N VAL A 178 -19.54 -10.11 5.47
CA VAL A 178 -18.80 -9.22 4.57
C VAL A 178 -17.27 -9.41 4.69
N ALA A 179 -16.76 -9.82 5.84
CA ALA A 179 -15.34 -10.08 6.08
C ALA A 179 -14.95 -11.53 5.77
N SER A 180 -15.84 -12.51 5.98
CA SER A 180 -15.68 -13.87 5.44
C SER A 180 -15.64 -13.85 3.92
N LEU A 181 -16.32 -12.87 3.31
CA LEU A 181 -16.20 -12.50 1.91
C LEU A 181 -14.79 -12.04 1.49
N HIS A 182 -13.97 -11.59 2.44
CA HIS A 182 -12.72 -10.87 2.16
C HIS A 182 -11.45 -11.61 2.64
N LEU A 183 -11.54 -12.43 3.71
CA LEU A 183 -10.35 -12.92 4.43
C LEU A 183 -10.15 -14.44 4.44
N HIS A 184 -11.17 -15.28 4.19
CA HIS A 184 -10.99 -16.73 4.27
C HIS A 184 -11.02 -17.43 2.92
N LEU A 185 -10.14 -18.42 2.82
CA LEU A 185 -9.68 -19.22 1.70
C LEU A 185 -10.77 -20.07 0.98
N HIS A 186 -12.05 -19.69 1.06
CA HIS A 186 -13.16 -20.26 0.29
C HIS A 186 -14.05 -19.14 -0.30
N PRO A 187 -13.98 -18.89 -1.61
CA PRO A 187 -14.75 -17.85 -2.30
C PRO A 187 -16.22 -18.27 -2.45
N ALA A 188 -17.11 -17.89 -1.55
CA ALA A 188 -18.54 -18.17 -1.69
C ALA A 188 -19.35 -16.89 -1.53
N THR A 189 -19.89 -16.26 -2.56
CA THR A 189 -19.84 -16.55 -4.01
C THR A 189 -19.75 -15.22 -4.75
N VAL A 190 -20.56 -14.22 -4.39
CA VAL A 190 -20.76 -13.03 -5.22
C VAL A 190 -19.48 -12.22 -5.47
N THR A 191 -18.74 -11.77 -4.45
CA THR A 191 -17.59 -10.88 -4.74
C THR A 191 -16.38 -11.62 -5.26
N ALA A 192 -16.12 -12.84 -4.80
CA ALA A 192 -15.01 -13.62 -5.32
C ALA A 192 -15.33 -14.18 -6.72
N GLU A 193 -16.58 -14.52 -7.01
CA GLU A 193 -17.06 -14.82 -8.36
C GLU A 193 -16.98 -13.58 -9.24
N LEU A 194 -17.40 -12.40 -8.77
CA LEU A 194 -17.23 -11.15 -9.52
C LEU A 194 -15.76 -10.81 -9.77
N LEU A 195 -14.90 -10.94 -8.75
CA LEU A 195 -13.46 -10.72 -8.88
C LEU A 195 -12.81 -11.77 -9.77
N SER A 196 -13.28 -13.03 -9.75
CA SER A 196 -12.80 -14.09 -10.63
C SER A 196 -13.25 -13.84 -12.08
N LYS A 197 -14.55 -13.55 -12.28
CA LYS A 197 -15.21 -13.25 -13.55
C LYS A 197 -14.62 -12.02 -14.22
N HIS A 198 -14.28 -10.99 -13.46
CA HIS A 198 -13.61 -9.79 -13.97
C HIS A 198 -12.08 -9.88 -13.92
N HIS A 199 -11.51 -11.03 -13.52
CA HIS A 199 -10.08 -11.24 -13.36
C HIS A 199 -9.39 -10.11 -12.58
N CYS A 200 -9.83 -9.88 -11.35
CA CYS A 200 -9.43 -8.79 -10.45
C CYS A 200 -9.02 -9.31 -9.05
N ASN A 201 -8.16 -10.34 -8.96
CA ASN A 201 -7.66 -10.82 -7.67
C ASN A 201 -6.83 -9.72 -6.96
N PRO A 202 -7.25 -9.26 -5.76
CA PRO A 202 -6.58 -8.18 -5.04
C PRO A 202 -5.18 -8.58 -4.55
N ILE A 203 -4.98 -9.83 -4.13
CA ILE A 203 -3.70 -10.31 -3.61
C ILE A 203 -2.64 -10.31 -4.71
N ALA A 204 -2.98 -10.83 -5.89
CA ALA A 204 -2.08 -10.80 -7.04
C ALA A 204 -1.70 -9.36 -7.41
N THR A 205 -2.69 -8.46 -7.44
CA THR A 205 -2.46 -7.04 -7.77
C THR A 205 -1.53 -6.35 -6.76
N MET A 206 -1.60 -6.72 -5.48
CA MET A 206 -0.79 -6.15 -4.41
C MET A 206 0.64 -6.74 -4.37
N LEU A 207 0.80 -8.04 -4.61
CA LEU A 207 2.09 -8.74 -4.44
C LEU A 207 2.98 -8.76 -5.69
N ILE A 208 2.40 -8.71 -6.89
CA ILE A 208 3.17 -8.78 -8.14
C ILE A 208 4.21 -7.64 -8.25
N PRO A 209 3.91 -6.37 -7.95
CA PRO A 209 4.90 -5.30 -8.09
C PRO A 209 6.11 -5.49 -7.15
N PRO A 210 5.95 -5.77 -5.84
CA PRO A 210 7.09 -6.09 -4.98
C PRO A 210 7.87 -7.34 -5.43
N VAL A 211 7.18 -8.41 -5.82
CA VAL A 211 7.83 -9.68 -6.21
C VAL A 211 8.66 -9.54 -7.49
N THR A 212 8.19 -8.73 -8.44
CA THR A 212 8.95 -8.47 -9.68
C THR A 212 10.09 -7.49 -9.47
N GLN A 213 9.94 -6.54 -8.55
CA GLN A 213 10.95 -5.51 -8.28
C GLN A 213 12.09 -6.00 -7.38
N LEU A 214 11.81 -6.84 -6.38
CA LEU A 214 12.80 -7.27 -5.38
C LEU A 214 14.01 -7.98 -5.99
N PRO A 215 13.89 -8.91 -6.96
CA PRO A 215 15.04 -9.57 -7.57
C PRO A 215 15.97 -8.60 -8.29
N VAL A 216 15.41 -7.68 -9.07
CA VAL A 216 16.18 -6.64 -9.77
C VAL A 216 16.86 -5.74 -8.75
N PHE A 217 16.11 -5.32 -7.72
CA PHE A 217 16.65 -4.44 -6.68
C PHE A 217 17.81 -5.05 -5.91
N ALA A 218 17.67 -6.29 -5.47
CA ALA A 218 18.72 -7.03 -4.78
C ALA A 218 19.89 -7.34 -5.71
N GLY A 219 19.61 -7.80 -6.93
CA GLY A 219 20.63 -8.13 -7.94
C GLY A 219 21.55 -6.94 -8.26
N THR A 220 20.97 -5.78 -8.58
CA THR A 220 21.75 -4.56 -8.84
C THR A 220 22.52 -4.08 -7.61
N SER A 221 21.94 -4.22 -6.41
CA SER A 221 22.65 -3.84 -5.16
C SER A 221 23.86 -4.75 -4.90
N ILE A 222 23.72 -6.06 -5.15
CA ILE A 222 24.82 -7.02 -4.99
C ILE A 222 25.91 -6.77 -6.04
N MET A 223 25.51 -6.53 -7.30
CA MET A 223 26.43 -6.17 -8.38
C MET A 223 27.24 -4.92 -8.02
N LEU A 224 26.58 -3.82 -7.65
CA LEU A 224 27.25 -2.57 -7.28
C LEU A 224 28.13 -2.71 -6.03
N SER A 225 27.70 -3.50 -5.04
CA SER A 225 28.51 -3.81 -3.86
C SER A 225 29.76 -4.63 -4.21
N ASN A 226 29.65 -5.53 -5.19
CA ASN A 226 30.77 -6.31 -5.71
C ASN A 226 31.78 -5.44 -6.48
N ILE A 227 31.31 -4.53 -7.34
CA ILE A 227 32.17 -3.56 -8.04
C ILE A 227 32.87 -2.62 -7.05
N SER A 228 32.27 -2.35 -5.89
CA SER A 228 32.85 -1.49 -4.85
C SER A 228 33.99 -2.14 -4.07
N GLN A 229 34.33 -3.42 -4.31
CA GLN A 229 35.43 -4.08 -3.61
C GLN A 229 36.80 -3.62 -4.17
N PRO A 230 37.76 -3.23 -3.32
CA PRO A 230 39.10 -2.82 -3.78
C PRO A 230 39.88 -3.97 -4.44
N PRO A 231 40.72 -3.68 -5.45
CA PRO A 231 40.88 -2.39 -6.15
C PRO A 231 39.70 -2.12 -7.10
N THR A 232 39.18 -0.88 -7.14
CA THR A 232 38.01 -0.53 -7.97
C THR A 232 38.16 0.81 -8.67
N VAL A 233 37.58 0.91 -9.87
CA VAL A 233 37.46 2.17 -10.62
C VAL A 233 36.49 3.16 -9.96
N PHE A 234 35.63 2.70 -9.04
CA PHE A 234 34.70 3.56 -8.30
C PHE A 234 35.41 4.56 -7.38
N ASP A 235 36.69 4.34 -7.08
CA ASP A 235 37.52 5.28 -6.33
C ASP A 235 38.00 6.48 -7.16
N SER A 236 37.90 6.41 -8.48
CA SER A 236 38.34 7.49 -9.37
C SER A 236 37.33 8.63 -9.51
N GLU A 237 36.11 8.45 -9.02
CA GLU A 237 34.99 9.34 -9.29
C GLU A 237 34.34 9.82 -7.98
N SER A 238 34.03 11.12 -7.94
CA SER A 238 33.21 11.74 -6.89
C SER A 238 31.89 12.23 -7.48
N PHE A 239 30.81 12.17 -6.71
CA PHE A 239 29.50 12.63 -7.16
C PHE A 239 28.66 13.17 -6.01
N LEU A 240 28.18 14.41 -6.16
CA LEU A 240 27.45 15.13 -5.12
C LEU A 240 28.23 15.19 -3.80
N THR A 241 27.78 14.47 -2.76
CA THR A 241 28.45 14.39 -1.44
C THR A 241 29.36 13.17 -1.30
N LEU A 242 29.38 12.28 -2.30
CA LEU A 242 30.26 11.12 -2.32
C LEU A 242 31.65 11.53 -2.76
N THR A 243 32.64 11.27 -1.92
CA THR A 243 34.06 11.40 -2.26
C THR A 243 34.56 10.27 -3.15
N SER A 244 33.97 9.08 -3.01
CA SER A 244 34.17 7.88 -3.85
C SER A 244 32.87 7.08 -3.89
N LEU A 245 32.59 6.38 -4.99
CA LEU A 245 31.41 5.52 -5.11
C LEU A 245 31.57 4.20 -4.34
N SER A 246 32.79 3.78 -4.04
CA SER A 246 33.06 2.50 -3.36
C SER A 246 32.87 2.58 -1.84
N HIS A 247 33.05 3.79 -1.29
CA HIS A 247 32.97 4.06 0.14
C HIS A 247 31.58 4.56 0.52
N ALA A 248 31.21 4.39 1.79
CA ALA A 248 29.98 4.96 2.32
C ALA A 248 30.04 6.50 2.32
N ASP A 249 28.88 7.15 2.18
CA ASP A 249 28.79 8.62 2.19
C ASP A 249 29.28 9.18 3.54
N PRO A 250 30.41 9.92 3.58
CA PRO A 250 30.97 10.43 4.83
C PRO A 250 30.07 11.47 5.49
N THR A 251 29.18 12.10 4.73
CA THR A 251 28.25 13.13 5.23
C THR A 251 26.89 12.57 5.63
N ALA A 252 26.60 11.32 5.29
CA ALA A 252 25.27 10.70 5.39
C ALA A 252 24.14 11.48 4.67
N THR A 253 24.47 12.42 3.78
CA THR A 253 23.49 13.25 3.08
C THR A 253 22.62 12.41 2.15
N LEU A 254 23.20 11.54 1.32
CA LEU A 254 22.43 10.69 0.41
C LEU A 254 21.53 9.69 1.15
N PRO A 255 21.97 9.00 2.23
CA PRO A 255 21.09 8.22 3.07
C PRO A 255 19.92 9.02 3.68
N ILE A 256 20.16 10.26 4.14
CA ILE A 256 19.08 11.12 4.66
C ILE A 256 18.09 11.46 3.55
N VAL A 257 18.57 11.88 2.38
CA VAL A 257 17.73 12.15 1.20
C VAL A 257 16.93 10.91 0.81
N LEU A 258 17.53 9.73 0.82
CA LEU A 258 16.82 8.46 0.60
C LEU A 258 15.69 8.25 1.61
N GLY A 259 15.95 8.49 2.90
CA GLY A 259 14.94 8.42 3.96
C GLY A 259 13.78 9.38 3.72
N LEU A 260 14.07 10.62 3.32
CA LEU A 260 13.05 11.63 3.03
C LEU A 260 12.20 11.27 1.80
N ILE A 261 12.83 10.82 0.72
CA ILE A 261 12.12 10.40 -0.50
C ILE A 261 11.25 9.17 -0.23
N THR A 262 11.75 8.20 0.56
CA THR A 262 10.96 7.02 0.94
C THR A 262 9.79 7.39 1.85
N LEU A 263 9.96 8.34 2.77
CA LEU A 263 8.86 8.89 3.55
C LEU A 263 7.82 9.60 2.66
N ALA A 264 8.28 10.44 1.72
CA ALA A 264 7.42 11.10 0.74
C ALA A 264 6.63 10.10 -0.10
N ASN A 265 7.26 8.99 -0.51
CA ASN A 265 6.56 7.90 -1.21
C ASN A 265 5.43 7.30 -0.37
N VAL A 266 5.62 7.10 0.94
CA VAL A 266 4.58 6.57 1.83
C VAL A 266 3.43 7.58 2.00
N GLU A 267 3.74 8.87 2.08
CA GLU A 267 2.76 9.92 2.31
C GLU A 267 2.05 10.41 1.03
N SER A 268 2.64 10.18 -0.14
CA SER A 268 2.10 10.60 -1.44
C SER A 268 0.65 10.15 -1.67
N SER A 269 0.30 8.95 -1.19
CA SER A 269 -1.06 8.40 -1.23
C SER A 269 -2.11 9.30 -0.54
N ARG A 270 -1.70 10.13 0.43
CA ARG A 270 -2.56 11.09 1.13
C ARG A 270 -2.59 12.44 0.44
N TRP A 271 -1.46 12.86 -0.16
CA TRP A 271 -1.31 14.18 -0.79
C TRP A 271 -2.33 14.40 -1.91
N PHE A 272 -2.74 13.32 -2.58
CA PHE A 272 -3.62 13.42 -3.72
C PHE A 272 -5.08 12.98 -3.50
N MET A 273 -5.49 12.74 -2.25
CA MET A 273 -6.88 12.37 -1.93
C MET A 273 -7.89 13.45 -2.38
N SER A 274 -8.93 13.02 -3.09
CA SER A 274 -10.06 13.88 -3.48
C SER A 274 -10.80 14.39 -2.24
N SER A 275 -11.48 15.55 -2.32
CA SER A 275 -12.31 16.11 -1.24
C SER A 275 -13.38 15.12 -0.75
N ALA A 276 -13.93 14.31 -1.65
CA ALA A 276 -14.85 13.21 -1.30
C ALA A 276 -14.15 12.10 -0.50
N GLY A 277 -12.88 11.82 -0.78
CA GLY A 277 -12.06 10.86 -0.04
C GLY A 277 -11.72 11.37 1.36
N LEU A 278 -11.39 12.65 1.49
CA LEU A 278 -11.17 13.30 2.79
C LEU A 278 -12.43 13.28 3.65
N ALA A 279 -13.60 13.56 3.07
CA ALA A 279 -14.88 13.49 3.77
C ALA A 279 -15.18 12.07 4.27
N ARG A 280 -14.87 11.04 3.49
CA ARG A 280 -15.00 9.63 3.89
C ARG A 280 -14.04 9.27 5.02
N GLU A 281 -12.78 9.70 4.95
CA GLU A 281 -11.79 9.45 6.01
C GLU A 281 -12.19 10.13 7.31
N GLN A 282 -12.67 11.38 7.27
CA GLN A 282 -13.21 12.07 8.45
C GLN A 282 -14.43 11.37 9.05
N GLN A 283 -15.33 10.83 8.21
CA GLN A 283 -16.47 10.05 8.67
C GLN A 283 -16.03 8.72 9.30
N GLU A 284 -15.04 8.06 8.72
CA GLU A 284 -14.46 6.83 9.25
C GLU A 284 -13.75 7.10 10.58
N GLU A 285 -12.98 8.18 10.69
CA GLU A 285 -12.34 8.58 11.95
C GLU A 285 -13.38 8.85 13.04
N LYS A 286 -14.46 9.57 12.74
CA LYS A 286 -15.58 9.78 13.68
C LYS A 286 -16.23 8.46 14.10
N ARG A 287 -16.38 7.50 13.17
CA ARG A 287 -16.92 6.17 13.46
C ARG A 287 -15.96 5.35 14.33
N VAL A 288 -14.66 5.45 14.08
CA VAL A 288 -13.64 4.73 14.85
C VAL A 288 -13.50 5.34 16.25
N THR A 289 -13.50 6.66 16.39
CA THR A 289 -13.46 7.32 17.71
C THR A 289 -14.71 7.01 18.52
N ALA A 290 -15.90 6.99 17.90
CA ALA A 290 -17.12 6.53 18.55
C ALA A 290 -17.03 5.07 19.03
N LYS A 291 -16.47 4.16 18.20
CA LYS A 291 -16.24 2.76 18.60
C LYS A 291 -15.20 2.62 19.71
N ARG A 292 -14.15 3.45 19.71
CA ARG A 292 -13.15 3.48 20.79
C ARG A 292 -13.74 4.00 22.10
N ALA A 293 -14.61 5.02 22.03
CA ALA A 293 -15.34 5.50 23.20
C ALA A 293 -16.28 4.43 23.79
N GLN A 294 -16.76 3.50 22.96
CA GLN A 294 -17.53 2.33 23.38
C GLN A 294 -16.66 1.17 23.92
N GLY A 295 -15.36 1.37 24.10
CA GLY A 295 -14.44 0.35 24.61
C GLY A 295 -14.04 -0.73 23.60
N HIS A 296 -14.38 -0.58 22.32
CA HIS A 296 -13.93 -1.52 21.28
C HIS A 296 -12.51 -1.18 20.81
N LEU A 297 -11.60 -2.15 20.93
CA LEU A 297 -10.27 -2.09 20.34
C LEU A 297 -10.38 -2.26 18.81
N VAL A 298 -10.47 -1.14 18.09
CA VAL A 298 -10.44 -1.12 16.62
C VAL A 298 -8.98 -1.00 16.17
N ILE A 299 -8.41 -2.13 15.73
CA ILE A 299 -7.11 -2.14 15.06
C ILE A 299 -7.31 -1.59 13.65
N GLU A 300 -6.50 -0.61 13.26
CA GLU A 300 -6.52 -0.02 11.92
C GLU A 300 -5.28 -0.51 11.15
N PRO A 301 -5.40 -1.57 10.31
CA PRO A 301 -4.27 -2.12 9.58
C PRO A 301 -3.53 -1.08 8.74
N LYS A 302 -4.24 -0.11 8.16
CA LYS A 302 -3.68 1.02 7.39
C LYS A 302 -2.67 1.83 8.23
N LYS A 303 -3.01 2.14 9.49
CA LYS A 303 -2.11 2.90 10.39
C LYS A 303 -0.89 2.10 10.80
N ILE A 304 -1.05 0.78 11.03
CA ILE A 304 0.08 -0.10 11.35
C ILE A 304 1.04 -0.19 10.17
N VAL A 305 0.52 -0.41 8.95
CA VAL A 305 1.34 -0.48 7.73
C VAL A 305 2.03 0.86 7.49
N GLN A 306 1.33 1.99 7.62
CA GLN A 306 1.94 3.32 7.47
C GLN A 306 3.04 3.57 8.51
N PHE A 307 2.79 3.24 9.78
CA PHE A 307 3.80 3.35 10.82
C PHE A 307 5.01 2.46 10.50
N GLY A 308 4.80 1.21 10.09
CA GLY A 308 5.86 0.29 9.69
C GLY A 308 6.68 0.83 8.51
N LEU A 309 6.03 1.40 7.49
CA LEU A 309 6.71 2.00 6.34
C LEU A 309 7.49 3.27 6.70
N ARG A 310 6.99 4.08 7.64
CA ARG A 310 7.71 5.25 8.18
C ARG A 310 8.96 4.81 8.95
N THR A 311 8.82 3.81 9.81
CA THR A 311 9.95 3.20 10.54
C THR A 311 10.97 2.60 9.58
N LEU A 312 10.52 1.93 8.52
CA LEU A 312 11.39 1.41 7.45
C LEU A 312 12.16 2.54 6.76
N SER A 313 11.53 3.70 6.55
CA SER A 313 12.18 4.86 5.93
C SER A 313 13.36 5.36 6.78
N VAL A 314 13.19 5.44 8.10
CA VAL A 314 14.28 5.75 9.05
C VAL A 314 15.35 4.65 9.05
N GLY A 315 14.93 3.37 9.08
CA GLY A 315 15.85 2.24 9.04
C GLY A 315 16.73 2.22 7.79
N ARG A 316 16.20 2.66 6.63
CA ARG A 316 16.97 2.77 5.38
C ARG A 316 18.07 3.83 5.45
N ILE A 317 17.94 4.87 6.28
CA ILE A 317 19.01 5.86 6.50
C ILE A 317 20.19 5.18 7.19
N LEU A 318 19.93 4.42 8.26
CA LEU A 318 20.97 3.71 9.02
C LEU A 318 21.69 2.67 8.17
N ILE A 319 20.94 1.90 7.37
CA ILE A 319 21.52 0.91 6.45
C ILE A 319 22.29 1.63 5.32
N GLY A 320 21.73 2.70 4.76
CA GLY A 320 22.38 3.47 3.70
C GLY A 320 23.71 4.08 4.14
N ALA A 321 23.84 4.46 5.42
CA ALA A 321 25.06 5.05 5.95
C ALA A 321 26.26 4.08 6.02
N VAL A 322 26.04 2.76 5.93
CA VAL A 322 27.12 1.75 5.96
C VAL A 322 27.33 1.04 4.62
N VAL A 323 26.53 1.38 3.62
CA VAL A 323 26.51 0.76 2.30
C VAL A 323 27.34 1.60 1.32
N PRO A 324 28.03 1.00 0.33
CA PRO A 324 28.80 1.74 -0.67
C PRO A 324 27.98 2.84 -1.37
N GLY A 325 28.61 3.98 -1.64
CA GLY A 325 27.99 5.15 -2.24
C GLY A 325 27.26 4.86 -3.55
N GLY A 326 27.82 4.02 -4.42
CA GLY A 326 27.18 3.60 -5.67
C GLY A 326 25.85 2.86 -5.45
N VAL A 327 25.77 2.03 -4.41
CA VAL A 327 24.52 1.33 -4.04
C VAL A 327 23.49 2.32 -3.46
N VAL A 328 23.94 3.28 -2.63
CA VAL A 328 23.05 4.33 -2.09
C VAL A 328 22.52 5.24 -3.20
N LEU A 329 23.37 5.63 -4.15
CA LEU A 329 23.00 6.42 -5.33
C LEU A 329 21.95 5.68 -6.17
N TYR A 330 22.14 4.38 -6.38
CA TYR A 330 21.14 3.51 -6.99
C TYR A 330 19.81 3.56 -6.20
N TRP A 331 19.84 3.42 -4.88
CA TRP A 331 18.63 3.46 -4.05
C TRP A 331 17.91 4.80 -4.14
N VAL A 332 18.64 5.92 -4.09
CA VAL A 332 18.08 7.28 -4.22
C VAL A 332 17.43 7.46 -5.58
N SER A 333 18.12 7.12 -6.66
CA SER A 333 17.61 7.23 -8.03
C SER A 333 16.34 6.40 -8.22
N SER A 334 16.35 5.18 -7.67
CA SER A 334 15.27 4.21 -7.74
C SER A 334 14.04 4.67 -6.94
N ALA A 335 14.25 5.27 -5.75
CA ALA A 335 13.17 5.83 -4.93
C ALA A 335 12.59 7.12 -5.53
N THR A 336 13.42 7.95 -6.14
CA THR A 336 13.02 9.17 -6.86
C THR A 336 12.15 8.83 -8.05
N PHE A 337 12.55 7.84 -8.84
CA PHE A 337 11.73 7.33 -9.94
C PHE A 337 10.37 6.83 -9.44
N GLY A 338 10.35 6.08 -8.34
CA GLY A 338 9.10 5.60 -7.72
C GLY A 338 8.16 6.74 -7.30
N LEU A 339 8.70 7.83 -6.77
CA LEU A 339 7.94 9.02 -6.39
C LEU A 339 7.33 9.70 -7.62
N PHE A 340 8.15 9.90 -8.65
CA PHE A 340 7.69 10.46 -9.91
C PHE A 340 6.62 9.57 -10.57
N GLN A 341 6.82 8.25 -10.59
CA GLN A 341 5.86 7.28 -11.10
C GLN A 341 4.52 7.38 -10.37
N THR A 342 4.53 7.49 -9.05
CA THR A 342 3.31 7.66 -8.24
C THR A 342 2.59 8.95 -8.61
N TRP A 343 3.31 10.06 -8.73
CA TRP A 343 2.74 11.34 -9.13
C TRP A 343 2.08 11.29 -10.52
N VAL A 344 2.74 10.65 -11.49
CA VAL A 344 2.20 10.45 -12.84
C VAL A 344 0.91 9.62 -12.81
N PHE A 345 0.87 8.55 -12.02
CA PHE A 345 -0.34 7.73 -11.89
C PHE A 345 -1.49 8.45 -11.20
N ASP A 346 -1.21 9.23 -10.17
CA ASP A 346 -2.23 10.03 -9.48
C ASP A 346 -2.77 11.13 -10.38
N TRP A 347 -1.91 11.78 -11.16
CA TRP A 347 -2.33 12.73 -12.19
C TRP A 347 -3.22 12.05 -13.25
N TRP A 348 -2.84 10.86 -13.73
CA TRP A 348 -3.62 10.11 -14.70
C TRP A 348 -5.00 9.70 -14.15
N GLU A 349 -5.05 9.26 -12.89
CA GLU A 349 -6.29 8.91 -12.20
C GLU A 349 -7.23 10.12 -12.06
N ARG A 350 -6.70 11.27 -11.63
CA ARG A 350 -7.46 12.52 -11.55
C ARG A 350 -8.02 12.94 -12.89
N ARG A 351 -7.19 12.90 -13.94
CA ARG A 351 -7.63 13.24 -15.30
C ARG A 351 -8.78 12.36 -15.74
N ARG A 352 -8.71 11.06 -15.48
CA ARG A 352 -9.79 10.12 -15.81
C ARG A 352 -11.05 10.37 -15.01
N ALA A 353 -10.94 10.57 -13.69
CA ALA A 353 -12.09 10.86 -12.85
C ALA A 353 -12.84 12.11 -13.34
N ARG A 354 -12.12 13.17 -13.74
CA ARG A 354 -12.70 14.37 -14.34
C ARG A 354 -13.45 14.09 -15.63
N LEU A 355 -12.85 13.32 -16.54
CA LEU A 355 -13.48 12.95 -17.81
C LEU A 355 -14.77 12.15 -17.61
N ARG A 356 -14.82 11.29 -16.58
CA ARG A 356 -16.02 10.53 -16.24
C ARG A 356 -17.14 11.37 -15.65
N LEU A 357 -16.80 12.30 -14.77
CA LEU A 357 -17.80 13.23 -14.23
C LEU A 357 -18.43 14.05 -15.37
N ALA A 358 -17.61 14.56 -16.30
CA ALA A 358 -18.10 15.26 -17.48
C ALA A 358 -19.02 14.38 -18.37
N GLN A 359 -18.72 13.08 -18.52
CA GLN A 359 -19.58 12.14 -19.26
C GLN A 359 -20.92 11.90 -18.56
N LEU A 360 -20.93 11.79 -17.22
CA LEU A 360 -22.15 11.61 -16.45
C LEU A 360 -23.04 12.85 -16.49
N ASP A 361 -22.46 14.04 -16.36
CA ASP A 361 -23.19 15.31 -16.44
C ASP A 361 -23.79 15.49 -17.84
N GLY A 362 -23.01 15.18 -18.89
CA GLY A 362 -23.48 15.20 -20.28
C GLY A 362 -24.64 14.24 -20.54
N ALA A 363 -24.53 12.98 -20.08
CA ALA A 363 -25.60 11.98 -20.25
C ALA A 363 -26.90 12.34 -19.50
N THR A 364 -26.77 13.05 -18.37
CA THR A 364 -27.93 13.50 -17.58
C THR A 364 -28.69 14.61 -18.31
N LEU A 365 -27.99 15.50 -19.00
CA LEU A 365 -28.59 16.56 -19.81
C LEU A 365 -29.29 16.02 -21.06
N THR A 366 -28.74 15.00 -21.73
CA THR A 366 -29.37 14.41 -22.92
C THR A 366 -30.63 13.59 -22.59
N LYS A 367 -30.68 12.96 -21.40
CA LYS A 367 -31.85 12.19 -20.95
C LYS A 367 -33.00 13.08 -20.48
N ALA A 368 -32.71 14.34 -20.15
CA ALA A 368 -33.70 15.36 -19.81
C ALA A 368 -34.22 16.15 -21.03
N ALA A 369 -34.11 15.58 -22.25
CA ALA A 369 -34.71 16.19 -23.44
C ALA A 369 -36.22 16.45 -23.19
N PRO A 370 -36.71 17.65 -23.52
CA PRO A 370 -38.04 18.10 -23.13
C PRO A 370 -39.08 17.17 -23.73
N VAL A 371 -39.94 16.60 -22.87
CA VAL A 371 -41.21 16.01 -23.29
C VAL A 371 -41.93 17.09 -24.08
N VAL A 372 -41.93 16.95 -25.41
CA VAL A 372 -42.68 17.83 -26.30
C VAL A 372 -44.13 17.78 -25.81
N PRO A 373 -44.72 18.89 -25.36
CA PRO A 373 -46.08 18.88 -24.85
C PRO A 373 -47.00 18.40 -25.98
N SER A 374 -47.62 17.25 -25.78
CA SER A 374 -48.59 16.70 -26.72
C SER A 374 -49.74 17.71 -26.87
N LYS A 375 -50.01 18.10 -28.12
CA LYS A 375 -51.09 19.03 -28.45
C LYS A 375 -52.40 18.55 -27.79
N PRO A 376 -53.16 19.44 -27.12
CA PRO A 376 -54.43 19.07 -26.51
C PRO A 376 -55.41 18.61 -27.58
N THR A 377 -55.76 17.33 -27.54
CA THR A 377 -56.83 16.73 -28.34
C THR A 377 -58.15 17.36 -27.92
N LYS A 378 -58.72 18.21 -28.78
CA LYS A 378 -60.05 18.82 -28.60
C LYS A 378 -61.10 17.71 -28.46
N LYS A 379 -61.59 17.48 -27.24
CA LYS A 379 -62.81 16.69 -26.99
C LYS A 379 -64.01 17.43 -27.62
N LYS A 380 -64.54 16.88 -28.72
CA LYS A 380 -65.85 17.25 -29.28
C LYS A 380 -66.93 16.84 -28.27
N LYS A 381 -67.52 17.83 -27.59
CA LYS A 381 -68.84 17.71 -26.94
C LYS A 381 -69.88 17.56 -28.06
N LYS A 382 -70.53 16.40 -28.16
CA LYS A 382 -71.72 16.22 -29.01
C LYS A 382 -72.94 16.31 -28.09
N ALA A 383 -73.77 17.30 -28.37
CA ALA A 383 -74.99 17.63 -27.65
C ALA A 383 -76.05 16.54 -27.84
N ALA A 384 -76.93 16.46 -26.85
CA ALA A 384 -78.16 15.69 -26.84
C ALA A 384 -79.08 16.06 -28.00
N SER A 385 -79.79 15.05 -28.50
CA SER A 385 -81.18 15.17 -28.95
C SER A 385 -81.92 13.91 -28.54
#